data_AF-A0A212J348-F1
#
_entry.id   AF-A0A212J348-F1
#
_cell.length_a   1.000
_cell.length_b   1.000
_cell.length_c   1.000
_cell.angle_alpha   90.00
_cell.angle_beta   90.00
_cell.angle_gamma   90.00
#
_symmetry.space_group_name_H-M   'P 1'
#
loop_
_entity.id
_entity.type
_entity.pdbx_description
1 polymer ?
#
loop_
_entity_poly.entity_id
_entity_poly.type
_entity_poly.pdbx_seq_one_letter_code
_entity_poly.pdbx_strand_id
1 'polypeptide(L)'
;MHLIRGTEYLAAFPHFKLVDREQDLERISAVLIRKSCNSLLLTGPGGVGISALVLGLQAAKEFPDTPFDIIVKKLFWLDTDSLFSSGDSLRINDDFQRMLKKLDQTPESVLIIKDAFNFMEAAYNTGNSHFINALNSVDKSNSFQVILEARDEQLTAVYKWNSAIPELYTLYDVKEPTGANLTRIVANAGEELAAYHEIAIDPSAIEEAIHLTSKYRDSLGLGGAQPQRSISLLDRALASYRQLTHKHHPKIAELTARIAATPDAGEKAGLQTQLDAWIRDWEALKAEIGKTYKYQRDGEALRFTLQDELAALEDEAKNNTQPESSMVKTFAQLTANGFDSPQVAKIKDKIRQIDKEIAGNAEQHKKLVAIANKDLLLTRNEVIAEFSKISGIPATKLDENEIENLINLESNLLSRIFGQDDAVRHVANSIKVSKVDTMEESGPAVSYLFLGPSGVGKTEMAKAIAQYVLGDEKALVRFDMSEYMEKHAVAKLIGAPPGYEGFEAGGILTNSVRKKPVGVYLFDEKGGNIWAVRGCYNQNCDSDSSLYYRIKPSVFHHLWSLSHNGTIFLPDTIGSSVPTGLTRCEVDSYGIRTRVLMTFHVYPSILKIMCENYGAPEK
;
A
#
# COMPACT_ATOMS: atom_id res chain seq x y z
N MET A 1 0.61 -6.41 33.60
CA MET A 1 1.14 -7.62 32.92
C MET A 1 1.34 -7.21 31.48
N HIS A 2 2.58 -7.10 31.01
CA HIS A 2 2.93 -6.44 29.72
C HIS A 2 2.94 -7.40 28.52
N LEU A 3 2.58 -8.67 28.73
CA LEU A 3 2.45 -9.67 27.67
C LEU A 3 0.99 -10.00 27.45
N ILE A 4 0.54 -9.84 26.21
CA ILE A 4 -0.80 -10.22 25.77
C ILE A 4 -0.68 -11.54 25.01
N ARG A 5 -1.51 -12.54 25.36
CA ARG A 5 -1.49 -13.84 24.66
C ARG A 5 -2.07 -13.67 23.26
N GLY A 6 -1.57 -14.41 22.27
CA GLY A 6 -2.07 -14.32 20.91
C GLY A 6 -3.57 -14.57 20.77
N THR A 7 -4.16 -15.49 21.54
CA THR A 7 -5.62 -15.72 21.55
C THR A 7 -6.40 -14.53 22.10
N GLU A 8 -5.89 -13.87 23.15
CA GLU A 8 -6.49 -12.64 23.70
C GLU A 8 -6.33 -11.48 22.71
N TYR A 9 -5.18 -11.39 22.04
CA TYR A 9 -4.89 -10.37 21.05
C TYR A 9 -5.78 -10.50 19.82
N LEU A 10 -5.98 -11.72 19.31
CA LEU A 10 -6.88 -12.00 18.19
C LEU A 10 -8.35 -11.75 18.56
N ALA A 11 -8.76 -12.04 19.80
CA ALA A 11 -10.12 -11.79 20.26
C ALA A 11 -10.53 -10.30 20.24
N ALA A 12 -9.55 -9.37 20.24
CA ALA A 12 -9.82 -7.95 20.03
C ALA A 12 -10.26 -7.62 18.60
N PHE A 13 -10.08 -8.55 17.65
CA PHE A 13 -10.44 -8.42 16.24
C PHE A 13 -11.35 -9.60 15.79
N PRO A 14 -12.60 -9.67 16.28
CA PRO A 14 -13.47 -10.83 16.10
C PRO A 14 -13.85 -11.14 14.64
N HIS A 15 -13.77 -10.15 13.75
CA HIS A 15 -14.06 -10.30 12.32
C HIS A 15 -12.80 -10.42 11.46
N PHE A 16 -11.61 -10.46 12.07
CA PHE A 16 -10.36 -10.49 11.34
C PHE A 16 -10.23 -11.75 10.50
N LYS A 17 -9.97 -11.54 9.21
CA LYS A 17 -9.64 -12.59 8.26
C LYS A 17 -8.45 -12.16 7.42
N LEU A 18 -7.42 -13.00 7.37
CA LEU A 18 -6.33 -12.80 6.42
C LEU A 18 -6.73 -13.37 5.06
N VAL A 19 -6.51 -12.60 3.99
CA VAL A 19 -6.98 -12.92 2.63
C VAL A 19 -5.82 -12.76 1.64
N ASP A 20 -5.64 -13.74 0.74
CA ASP A 20 -4.67 -13.76 -0.38
C ASP A 20 -3.22 -13.36 0.02
N ARG A 21 -2.79 -13.87 1.17
CA ARG A 21 -1.47 -13.66 1.79
C ARG A 21 -0.80 -14.97 2.24
N GLU A 22 -1.22 -16.09 1.67
CA GLU A 22 -0.77 -17.44 2.05
C GLU A 22 0.72 -17.63 1.81
N GLN A 23 1.25 -17.12 0.68
CA GLN A 23 2.69 -17.20 0.38
C GLN A 23 3.55 -16.46 1.42
N ASP A 24 3.06 -15.33 1.94
CA ASP A 24 3.75 -14.58 2.99
C ASP A 24 3.75 -15.41 4.30
N LEU A 25 2.61 -16.01 4.65
CA LEU A 25 2.49 -16.89 5.82
C LEU A 25 3.38 -18.14 5.72
N GLU A 26 3.44 -18.79 4.55
CA GLU A 26 4.28 -19.96 4.32
C GLU A 26 5.76 -19.62 4.54
N ARG A 27 6.21 -18.46 4.02
CA ARG A 27 7.59 -18.01 4.19
C ARG A 27 7.92 -17.66 5.64
N ILE A 28 7.03 -16.95 6.33
CA ILE A 28 7.18 -16.63 7.76
C ILE A 28 7.25 -17.93 8.57
N SER A 29 6.34 -18.88 8.30
CA SER A 29 6.31 -20.19 8.96
C SER A 29 7.60 -20.96 8.71
N ALA A 30 8.09 -20.99 7.47
CA ALA A 30 9.34 -21.65 7.11
C ALA A 30 10.57 -21.06 7.81
N VAL A 31 10.54 -19.78 8.23
CA VAL A 31 11.59 -19.17 9.06
C VAL A 31 11.45 -19.62 10.52
N LEU A 32 10.25 -19.56 11.08
CA LEU A 32 9.99 -19.92 12.48
C LEU A 32 10.24 -21.41 12.78
N ILE A 33 10.23 -22.28 11.77
CA ILE A 33 10.53 -23.72 11.90
C ILE A 33 12.05 -24.00 11.89
N ARG A 34 12.89 -23.03 11.49
CA ARG A 34 14.34 -23.25 11.39
C ARG A 34 14.97 -23.49 12.76
N LYS A 35 16.09 -24.22 12.73
CA LYS A 35 16.95 -24.44 13.89
C LYS A 35 17.75 -23.18 14.29
N SER A 36 18.13 -22.36 13.32
CA SER A 36 18.96 -21.16 13.51
C SER A 36 18.44 -20.02 12.64
N CYS A 37 18.68 -18.78 13.06
CA CYS A 37 18.16 -17.56 12.42
C CYS A 37 16.64 -17.67 12.21
N ASN A 38 15.96 -18.13 13.27
CA ASN A 38 14.54 -18.45 13.30
C ASN A 38 13.70 -17.35 13.96
N SER A 39 14.35 -16.28 14.42
CA SER A 39 13.72 -14.98 14.67
C SER A 39 13.64 -14.17 13.37
N LEU A 40 12.66 -13.28 13.32
CA LEU A 40 12.26 -12.63 12.09
C LEU A 40 12.16 -11.11 12.28
N LEU A 41 12.67 -10.37 11.29
CA LEU A 41 12.48 -8.92 11.17
C LEU A 41 11.57 -8.67 9.97
N LEU A 42 10.29 -8.41 10.24
CA LEU A 42 9.33 -8.01 9.23
C LEU A 42 9.55 -6.54 8.89
N THR A 43 9.77 -6.28 7.61
CA THR A 43 9.83 -4.93 7.09
C THR A 43 8.90 -4.76 5.90
N GLY A 44 8.61 -3.52 5.55
CA GLY A 44 7.74 -3.17 4.45
C GLY A 44 7.25 -1.72 4.54
N PRO A 45 6.68 -1.21 3.44
CA PRO A 45 6.05 0.11 3.43
C PRO A 45 4.87 0.18 4.42
N GLY A 46 4.67 1.34 5.06
CA GLY A 46 3.55 1.54 5.98
C GLY A 46 2.20 1.30 5.28
N GLY A 47 1.34 0.44 5.83
CA GLY A 47 0.03 0.11 5.26
C GLY A 47 -0.01 -1.16 4.39
N VAL A 48 1.13 -1.86 4.20
CA VAL A 48 1.18 -3.10 3.42
C VAL A 48 0.50 -4.31 4.10
N GLY A 49 0.32 -4.23 5.42
CA GLY A 49 -0.33 -5.27 6.23
C GLY A 49 0.64 -6.14 7.06
N ILE A 50 1.81 -5.64 7.45
CA ILE A 50 2.77 -6.39 8.28
C ILE A 50 2.13 -6.95 9.55
N SER A 51 1.49 -6.10 10.36
CA SER A 51 0.83 -6.56 11.59
C SER A 51 -0.34 -7.50 11.33
N ALA A 52 -1.01 -7.36 10.17
CA ALA A 52 -2.06 -8.28 9.75
C ALA A 52 -1.50 -9.66 9.42
N LEU A 53 -0.29 -9.77 8.86
CA LEU A 53 0.37 -11.08 8.64
C LEU A 53 0.65 -11.80 9.96
N VAL A 54 1.15 -11.09 10.97
CA VAL A 54 1.44 -11.71 12.29
C VAL A 54 0.16 -12.12 13.00
N LEU A 55 -0.90 -11.30 12.90
CA LEU A 55 -2.22 -11.66 13.40
C LEU A 55 -2.80 -12.86 12.63
N GLY A 56 -2.57 -12.88 11.31
CA GLY A 56 -2.89 -13.98 10.41
C GLY A 56 -2.20 -15.29 10.80
N LEU A 57 -0.94 -15.24 11.24
CA LEU A 57 -0.23 -16.40 11.75
C LEU A 57 -0.90 -16.98 13.01
N GLN A 58 -1.42 -16.14 13.90
CA GLN A 58 -2.18 -16.58 15.07
C GLN A 58 -3.53 -17.18 14.69
N ALA A 59 -4.27 -16.54 13.78
CA ALA A 59 -5.54 -17.04 13.26
C ALA A 59 -5.34 -18.37 12.50
N ALA A 60 -4.22 -18.51 11.79
CA ALA A 60 -3.94 -19.68 10.99
C ALA A 60 -3.84 -20.97 11.81
N LYS A 61 -3.52 -20.87 13.11
CA LYS A 61 -3.41 -22.03 14.01
C LYS A 61 -4.69 -22.86 14.13
N GLU A 62 -5.84 -22.31 13.76
CA GLU A 62 -7.12 -23.01 13.77
C GLU A 62 -7.41 -23.76 12.46
N PHE A 63 -6.64 -23.50 11.39
CA PHE A 63 -6.84 -24.16 10.10
C PHE A 63 -6.17 -25.54 10.03
N PRO A 64 -6.81 -26.53 9.39
CA PRO A 64 -6.27 -27.89 9.25
C PRO A 64 -4.93 -27.97 8.51
N ASP A 65 -4.68 -27.08 7.55
CA ASP A 65 -3.50 -27.12 6.67
C ASP A 65 -2.25 -26.45 7.31
N THR A 66 -2.40 -25.90 8.51
CA THR A 66 -1.29 -25.21 9.20
C THR A 66 -0.27 -26.21 9.73
N PRO A 67 1.05 -26.00 9.51
CA PRO A 67 2.08 -26.90 10.00
C PRO A 67 1.99 -27.10 11.52
N PHE A 68 2.14 -28.34 11.99
CA PHE A 68 2.07 -28.68 13.42
C PHE A 68 3.05 -27.86 14.27
N ASP A 69 4.24 -27.58 13.73
CA ASP A 69 5.25 -26.74 14.38
C ASP A 69 4.75 -25.31 14.67
N ILE A 70 3.89 -24.77 13.81
CA ILE A 70 3.26 -23.46 14.03
C ILE A 70 2.11 -23.55 15.03
N ILE A 71 1.31 -24.62 14.98
CA ILE A 71 0.20 -24.85 15.92
C ILE A 71 0.70 -24.90 17.38
N VAL A 72 1.87 -25.49 17.62
CA VAL A 72 2.43 -25.60 18.98
C VAL A 72 2.98 -24.25 19.50
N LYS A 73 3.43 -23.36 18.60
CA LYS A 73 4.05 -22.07 18.98
C LYS A 73 3.09 -21.13 19.69
N LYS A 74 3.50 -20.59 20.83
CA LYS A 74 2.72 -19.66 21.66
C LYS A 74 3.16 -18.23 21.36
N LEU A 75 2.31 -17.49 20.68
CA LEU A 75 2.57 -16.11 20.31
C LEU A 75 2.21 -15.17 21.46
N PHE A 76 3.10 -14.22 21.77
CA PHE A 76 2.91 -13.20 22.80
C PHE A 76 3.23 -11.82 22.25
N TRP A 77 2.29 -10.89 22.34
CA TRP A 77 2.50 -9.50 21.98
C TRP A 77 3.01 -8.71 23.19
N LEU A 78 4.04 -7.89 22.96
CA LEU A 78 4.51 -6.92 23.94
C LEU A 78 3.61 -5.68 23.93
N ASP A 79 3.02 -5.35 25.07
CA ASP A 79 2.37 -4.07 25.32
C ASP A 79 3.45 -3.05 25.74
N THR A 80 3.96 -2.32 24.76
CA THR A 80 4.99 -1.29 24.97
C THR A 80 4.49 -0.13 25.82
N ASP A 81 3.23 0.27 25.64
CA ASP A 81 2.64 1.40 26.35
C ASP A 81 2.55 1.09 27.84
N SER A 82 2.08 -0.12 28.17
CA SER A 82 2.04 -0.58 29.55
C SER A 82 3.45 -0.71 30.15
N LEU A 83 4.43 -1.23 29.39
CA LEU A 83 5.80 -1.43 29.87
C LEU A 83 6.47 -0.11 30.26
N PHE A 84 6.35 0.92 29.42
CA PHE A 84 7.02 2.21 29.62
C PHE A 84 6.20 3.23 30.43
N SER A 85 4.95 2.92 30.76
CA SER A 85 4.01 3.81 31.46
C SER A 85 4.52 4.44 32.76
N SER A 86 5.38 3.74 33.51
CA SER A 86 5.88 4.23 34.79
C SER A 86 6.92 5.33 34.66
N GLY A 87 7.62 5.42 33.52
CA GLY A 87 8.79 6.28 33.31
C GLY A 87 10.02 5.92 34.15
N ASP A 88 9.84 5.18 35.25
CA ASP A 88 10.90 4.70 36.13
C ASP A 88 11.72 3.59 35.48
N SER A 89 12.98 3.92 35.18
CA SER A 89 13.96 3.03 34.55
C SER A 89 14.12 1.67 35.25
N LEU A 90 14.20 1.66 36.59
CA LEU A 90 14.45 0.44 37.36
C LEU A 90 13.25 -0.50 37.28
N ARG A 91 12.05 0.06 37.45
CA ARG A 91 10.81 -0.71 37.37
C ARG A 91 10.61 -1.30 35.97
N ILE A 92 10.86 -0.51 34.92
CA ILE A 92 10.79 -0.96 33.53
C ILE A 92 11.75 -2.13 33.30
N ASN A 93 13.00 -2.02 33.77
CA ASN A 93 13.97 -3.11 33.68
C ASN A 93 13.50 -4.37 34.41
N ASP A 94 13.02 -4.23 35.65
CA ASP A 94 12.56 -5.37 36.45
C ASP A 94 11.33 -6.05 35.84
N ASP A 95 10.40 -5.28 35.26
CA ASP A 95 9.24 -5.79 34.54
C ASP A 95 9.66 -6.52 33.25
N PHE A 96 10.60 -5.96 32.48
CA PHE A 96 11.14 -6.59 31.27
C PHE A 96 11.90 -7.88 31.57
N GLN A 97 12.76 -7.92 32.58
CA GLN A 97 13.49 -9.13 32.97
C GLN A 97 12.54 -10.24 33.47
N ARG A 98 11.51 -9.88 34.26
CA ARG A 98 10.47 -10.83 34.68
C ARG A 98 9.72 -11.41 33.49
N MET A 99 9.46 -10.61 32.48
CA MET A 99 8.84 -11.04 31.24
C MET A 99 9.72 -12.03 30.46
N LEU A 100 11.00 -11.70 30.23
CA LEU A 100 11.94 -12.59 29.53
C LEU A 100 12.05 -13.95 30.24
N LYS A 101 12.17 -13.95 31.57
CA LYS A 101 12.22 -15.18 32.38
C LYS A 101 10.95 -16.03 32.23
N LYS A 102 9.78 -15.40 32.10
CA LYS A 102 8.52 -16.12 31.90
C LYS A 102 8.45 -16.76 30.51
N LEU A 103 8.96 -16.08 29.48
CA LEU A 103 9.04 -16.62 28.12
C LEU A 103 10.03 -17.77 28.03
N ASP A 104 11.21 -17.63 28.65
CA ASP A 104 12.24 -18.69 28.74
C ASP A 104 11.73 -19.98 29.38
N GLN A 105 10.83 -19.87 30.37
CA GLN A 105 10.17 -21.02 31.00
C GLN A 105 8.99 -21.58 30.18
N THR A 106 8.58 -20.88 29.12
CA THR A 106 7.44 -21.25 28.29
C THR A 106 7.93 -21.88 26.98
N PRO A 107 7.80 -23.20 26.79
CA PRO A 107 8.29 -23.86 25.59
C PRO A 107 7.52 -23.40 24.35
N GLU A 108 8.23 -23.34 23.23
CA GLU A 108 7.76 -22.88 21.91
C GLU A 108 7.15 -21.48 21.95
N SER A 109 7.69 -20.57 22.75
CA SER A 109 7.20 -19.19 22.81
C SER A 109 7.82 -18.31 21.72
N VAL A 110 7.01 -17.36 21.23
CA VAL A 110 7.42 -16.34 20.25
C VAL A 110 6.98 -14.98 20.78
N LEU A 111 7.94 -14.07 20.95
CA LEU A 111 7.70 -12.68 21.35
C LEU A 111 7.51 -11.81 20.11
N ILE A 112 6.47 -10.99 20.08
CA ILE A 112 6.16 -10.09 18.97
C ILE A 112 6.25 -8.64 19.46
N ILE A 113 7.03 -7.83 18.75
CA ILE A 113 7.20 -6.39 18.99
C ILE A 113 6.77 -5.65 17.71
N LYS A 114 5.63 -4.96 17.77
CA LYS A 114 4.96 -4.31 16.63
C LYS A 114 5.67 -3.08 16.04
N ASP A 115 6.49 -2.43 16.86
CA ASP A 115 7.25 -1.26 16.42
C ASP A 115 8.62 -1.32 17.07
N ALA A 116 9.52 -2.04 16.40
CA ALA A 116 10.87 -2.25 16.90
C ALA A 116 11.61 -0.92 17.06
N PHE A 117 11.38 0.05 16.17
CA PHE A 117 12.03 1.36 16.26
C PHE A 117 11.58 2.12 17.52
N ASN A 118 10.27 2.28 17.73
CA ASN A 118 9.73 3.00 18.89
C ASN A 118 10.03 2.29 20.21
N PHE A 119 10.00 0.95 20.22
CA PHE A 119 10.41 0.16 21.39
C PHE A 119 11.87 0.47 21.77
N MET A 120 12.76 0.48 20.78
CA MET A 120 14.19 0.73 20.98
C MET A 120 14.49 2.17 21.40
N GLU A 121 13.79 3.13 20.81
CA GLU A 121 13.90 4.55 21.18
C GLU A 121 13.39 4.79 22.61
N ALA A 122 12.24 4.23 22.99
CA ALA A 122 11.70 4.30 24.34
C ALA A 122 12.64 3.64 25.37
N ALA A 123 13.19 2.47 25.04
CA ALA A 123 14.18 1.80 25.88
C ALA A 123 15.43 2.67 26.07
N TYR A 124 15.95 3.28 25.00
CA TYR A 124 17.11 4.17 25.09
C TYR A 124 16.82 5.41 25.96
N ASN A 125 15.69 6.09 25.73
CA ASN A 125 15.30 7.31 26.45
C ASN A 125 15.03 7.06 27.94
N THR A 126 14.65 5.84 28.31
CA THR A 126 14.43 5.43 29.71
C THR A 126 15.68 4.83 30.37
N GLY A 127 16.85 4.86 29.71
CA GLY A 127 18.12 4.32 30.23
C GLY A 127 18.24 2.80 30.16
N ASN A 128 17.40 2.15 29.38
CA ASN A 128 17.28 0.69 29.20
C ASN A 128 17.82 0.20 27.85
N SER A 129 18.87 0.84 27.33
CA SER A 129 19.45 0.54 26.01
C SER A 129 19.95 -0.90 25.85
N HIS A 130 20.21 -1.61 26.96
CA HIS A 130 20.62 -3.01 26.98
C HIS A 130 19.50 -4.01 26.61
N PHE A 131 18.25 -3.58 26.46
CA PHE A 131 17.13 -4.47 26.13
C PHE A 131 17.36 -5.26 24.83
N ILE A 132 17.94 -4.63 23.80
CA ILE A 132 18.28 -5.34 22.55
C ILE A 132 19.31 -6.42 22.74
N ASN A 133 20.28 -6.20 23.63
CA ASN A 133 21.29 -7.20 23.94
C ASN A 133 20.66 -8.39 24.68
N ALA A 134 19.65 -8.14 25.51
CA ALA A 134 18.89 -9.20 26.17
C ALA A 134 18.02 -9.99 25.17
N LEU A 135 17.41 -9.35 24.18
CA LEU A 135 16.70 -10.06 23.11
C LEU A 135 17.66 -10.91 22.26
N ASN A 136 18.82 -10.35 21.90
CA ASN A 136 19.83 -11.03 21.11
C ASN A 136 20.47 -12.21 21.87
N SER A 137 20.58 -12.15 23.20
CA SER A 137 21.13 -13.26 23.99
C SER A 137 20.16 -14.45 24.05
N VAL A 138 18.85 -14.19 24.13
CA VAL A 138 17.80 -15.20 24.06
C VAL A 138 17.79 -15.89 22.70
N ASP A 139 17.91 -15.13 21.62
CA ASP A 139 17.93 -15.70 20.27
C ASP A 139 19.13 -16.64 20.09
N LYS A 140 20.32 -16.23 20.57
CA LYS A 140 21.53 -17.07 20.57
C LYS A 140 21.40 -18.34 21.41
N SER A 141 20.68 -18.28 22.53
CA SER A 141 20.40 -19.47 23.35
C SER A 141 19.27 -20.33 22.79
N ASN A 142 18.57 -19.86 21.75
CA ASN A 142 17.39 -20.48 21.14
C ASN A 142 16.32 -20.82 22.19
N SER A 143 16.20 -19.97 23.21
CA SER A 143 15.25 -20.13 24.33
C SER A 143 13.82 -19.84 23.88
N PHE A 144 13.62 -18.71 23.21
CA PHE A 144 12.38 -18.35 22.55
C PHE A 144 12.67 -17.49 21.32
N GLN A 145 11.71 -17.41 20.40
CA GLN A 145 11.87 -16.69 19.13
C GLN A 145 11.32 -15.26 19.23
N VAL A 146 11.81 -14.37 18.37
CA VAL A 146 11.37 -12.97 18.35
C VAL A 146 10.93 -12.58 16.93
N ILE A 147 9.77 -11.93 16.83
CA ILE A 147 9.31 -11.26 15.62
C ILE A 147 9.34 -9.76 15.90
N LEU A 148 10.13 -9.04 15.11
CA LEU A 148 10.22 -7.58 15.12
C LEU A 148 9.52 -7.03 13.88
N GLU A 149 8.62 -6.08 14.07
CA GLU A 149 8.00 -5.34 12.97
C GLU A 149 8.66 -3.94 12.88
N ALA A 150 9.07 -3.54 11.66
CA ALA A 150 9.66 -2.23 11.40
C ALA A 150 9.26 -1.70 10.03
N ARG A 151 9.12 -0.37 9.88
CA ARG A 151 8.88 0.23 8.56
C ARG A 151 10.17 0.27 7.74
N ASP A 152 10.04 0.22 6.42
CA ASP A 152 11.18 0.34 5.49
C ASP A 152 12.04 1.58 5.77
N GLU A 153 11.42 2.72 6.03
CA GLU A 153 12.11 3.99 6.31
C GLU A 153 12.92 3.94 7.62
N GLN A 154 12.53 3.08 8.55
CA GLN A 154 13.15 2.93 9.87
C GLN A 154 14.18 1.80 9.92
N LEU A 155 14.25 0.94 8.88
CA LEU A 155 15.11 -0.25 8.88
C LEU A 155 16.58 0.08 9.15
N THR A 156 17.10 1.12 8.50
CA THR A 156 18.48 1.60 8.70
C THR A 156 18.72 2.03 10.15
N ALA A 157 17.73 2.64 10.81
CA ALA A 157 17.84 3.02 12.20
C ALA A 157 17.78 1.81 13.13
N VAL A 158 16.93 0.81 12.81
CA VAL A 158 16.87 -0.48 13.52
C VAL A 158 18.25 -1.17 13.53
N TYR A 159 18.92 -1.24 12.37
CA TYR A 159 20.27 -1.83 12.29
C TYR A 159 21.35 -1.07 13.04
N LYS A 160 21.21 0.25 13.19
CA LYS A 160 22.17 1.06 13.96
C LYS A 160 22.15 0.76 15.45
N TRP A 161 21.02 0.28 15.99
CA TRP A 161 20.93 -0.04 17.41
C TRP A 161 21.80 -1.23 17.82
N ASN A 162 22.00 -2.20 16.92
CA ASN A 162 22.89 -3.33 17.20
C ASN A 162 23.37 -4.02 15.91
N SER A 163 24.69 -4.18 15.78
CA SER A 163 25.34 -4.78 14.61
C SER A 163 25.02 -6.27 14.42
N ALA A 164 24.50 -6.97 15.44
CA ALA A 164 24.18 -8.39 15.35
C ALA A 164 22.78 -8.69 14.78
N ILE A 165 21.90 -7.68 14.63
CA ILE A 165 20.54 -7.90 14.12
C ILE A 165 20.53 -8.62 12.75
N PRO A 166 21.34 -8.22 11.75
CA PRO A 166 21.35 -8.90 10.44
C PRO A 166 21.84 -10.36 10.48
N GLU A 167 22.59 -10.75 11.52
CA GLU A 167 23.10 -12.11 11.69
C GLU A 167 22.09 -13.01 12.44
N LEU A 168 21.30 -12.42 13.35
CA LEU A 168 20.38 -13.14 14.23
C LEU A 168 18.96 -13.23 13.64
N TYR A 169 18.49 -12.17 12.97
CA TYR A 169 17.14 -12.09 12.44
C TYR A 169 17.13 -12.32 10.93
N THR A 170 16.23 -13.18 10.46
CA THR A 170 15.93 -13.25 9.03
C THR A 170 15.08 -12.05 8.64
N LEU A 171 15.59 -11.18 7.77
CA LEU A 171 14.83 -10.08 7.18
C LEU A 171 13.78 -10.64 6.22
N TYR A 172 12.52 -10.25 6.42
CA TYR A 172 11.44 -10.50 5.46
C TYR A 172 10.79 -9.18 5.06
N ASP A 173 10.98 -8.81 3.80
CA ASP A 173 10.48 -7.59 3.19
C ASP A 173 9.14 -7.86 2.49
N VAL A 174 8.06 -7.38 3.12
CA VAL A 174 6.68 -7.57 2.69
C VAL A 174 6.35 -6.57 1.59
N LYS A 175 5.99 -7.11 0.41
CA LYS A 175 5.63 -6.30 -0.76
C LYS A 175 4.14 -5.99 -0.83
N GLU A 176 3.84 -4.87 -1.49
CA GLU A 176 2.48 -4.50 -1.87
C GLU A 176 1.83 -5.64 -2.65
N PRO A 177 0.57 -6.01 -2.32
CA PRO A 177 -0.16 -6.99 -3.11
C PRO A 177 -0.55 -6.35 -4.45
N THR A 178 -0.67 -7.15 -5.48
CA THR A 178 -0.99 -6.70 -6.84
C THR A 178 -2.07 -7.56 -7.47
N GLY A 179 -2.68 -7.07 -8.56
CA GLY A 179 -3.65 -7.83 -9.35
C GLY A 179 -4.82 -8.36 -8.51
N ALA A 180 -5.18 -9.62 -8.73
CA ALA A 180 -6.33 -10.26 -8.08
C ALA A 180 -6.23 -10.33 -6.55
N ASN A 181 -5.02 -10.49 -6.00
CA ASN A 181 -4.81 -10.56 -4.56
C ASN A 181 -5.18 -9.23 -3.90
N LEU A 182 -4.74 -8.11 -4.49
CA LEU A 182 -5.10 -6.77 -3.99
C LEU A 182 -6.62 -6.55 -4.04
N THR A 183 -7.28 -6.91 -5.15
CA THR A 183 -8.73 -6.77 -5.29
C THR A 183 -9.50 -7.52 -4.22
N ARG A 184 -9.13 -8.77 -3.93
CA ARG A 184 -9.80 -9.57 -2.91
C ARG A 184 -9.55 -9.06 -1.49
N ILE A 185 -8.33 -8.62 -1.20
CA ILE A 185 -8.00 -8.01 0.11
C ILE A 185 -8.84 -6.74 0.34
N VAL A 186 -8.89 -5.84 -0.66
CA VAL A 186 -9.66 -4.60 -0.57
C VAL A 186 -11.16 -4.88 -0.53
N ALA A 187 -11.65 -5.89 -1.27
CA ALA A 187 -13.05 -6.30 -1.21
C ALA A 187 -13.45 -6.81 0.18
N ASN A 188 -12.64 -7.66 0.82
CA ASN A 188 -12.90 -8.13 2.18
C ASN A 188 -12.91 -6.95 3.19
N ALA A 189 -11.95 -6.04 3.11
CA ALA A 189 -11.97 -4.82 3.92
C ALA A 189 -13.18 -3.92 3.60
N GLY A 190 -13.62 -3.92 2.33
CA GLY A 190 -14.81 -3.23 1.87
C GLY A 190 -16.09 -3.77 2.51
N GLU A 191 -16.20 -5.07 2.78
CA GLU A 191 -17.34 -5.65 3.50
C GLU A 191 -17.43 -5.12 4.94
N GLU A 192 -16.30 -5.01 5.64
CA GLU A 192 -16.24 -4.43 6.98
C GLU A 192 -16.62 -2.93 6.97
N LEU A 193 -16.11 -2.17 6.00
CA LEU A 193 -16.47 -0.77 5.81
C LEU A 193 -17.95 -0.60 5.46
N ALA A 194 -18.50 -1.44 4.59
CA ALA A 194 -19.91 -1.42 4.21
C ALA A 194 -20.81 -1.70 5.41
N ALA A 195 -20.43 -2.65 6.27
CA ALA A 195 -21.14 -2.93 7.51
C ALA A 195 -21.07 -1.78 8.51
N TYR A 196 -19.91 -1.11 8.64
CA TYR A 196 -19.74 0.04 9.53
C TYR A 196 -20.53 1.28 9.07
N HIS A 197 -20.48 1.58 7.76
CA HIS A 197 -21.19 2.73 7.19
C HIS A 197 -22.66 2.46 6.90
N GLU A 198 -23.07 1.19 6.90
CA GLU A 198 -24.39 0.70 6.49
C GLU A 198 -24.73 1.08 5.03
N ILE A 199 -23.72 1.12 4.16
CA ILE A 199 -23.82 1.49 2.75
C ILE A 199 -23.18 0.38 1.93
N ALA A 200 -23.90 -0.13 0.92
CA ALA A 200 -23.36 -1.14 0.02
C ALA A 200 -22.27 -0.54 -0.89
N ILE A 201 -21.27 -1.33 -1.27
CA ILE A 201 -20.21 -0.91 -2.18
C ILE A 201 -20.36 -1.69 -3.49
N ASP A 202 -20.46 -0.98 -4.60
CA ASP A 202 -20.45 -1.59 -5.92
C ASP A 202 -19.04 -2.14 -6.25
N PRO A 203 -18.91 -3.34 -6.85
CA PRO A 203 -17.61 -3.89 -7.23
C PRO A 203 -16.77 -2.95 -8.10
N SER A 204 -17.40 -2.17 -8.99
CA SER A 204 -16.71 -1.18 -9.83
C SER A 204 -16.08 -0.05 -9.02
N ALA A 205 -16.64 0.29 -7.86
CA ALA A 205 -16.08 1.28 -6.95
C ALA A 205 -14.77 0.80 -6.32
N ILE A 206 -14.68 -0.49 -5.99
CA ILE A 206 -13.46 -1.13 -5.46
C ILE A 206 -12.37 -1.13 -6.53
N GLU A 207 -12.72 -1.57 -7.75
CA GLU A 207 -11.78 -1.59 -8.88
C GLU A 207 -11.25 -0.19 -9.18
N GLU A 208 -12.13 0.81 -9.21
CA GLU A 208 -11.73 2.20 -9.43
C GLU A 208 -10.84 2.73 -8.30
N ALA A 209 -11.18 2.43 -7.04
CA ALA A 209 -10.35 2.85 -5.91
C ALA A 209 -8.94 2.28 -6.03
N ILE A 210 -8.81 1.00 -6.41
CA ILE A 210 -7.51 0.35 -6.65
C ILE A 210 -6.78 0.99 -7.82
N HIS A 211 -7.47 1.21 -8.93
CA HIS A 211 -6.89 1.82 -10.13
C HIS A 211 -6.31 3.20 -9.84
N LEU A 212 -7.12 4.11 -9.29
CA LEU A 212 -6.72 5.49 -8.99
C LEU A 212 -5.56 5.53 -8.01
N THR A 213 -5.63 4.73 -6.94
CA THR A 213 -4.59 4.71 -5.89
C THR A 213 -3.29 4.02 -6.31
N SER A 214 -3.34 3.13 -7.29
CA SER A 214 -2.16 2.47 -7.86
C SER A 214 -1.48 3.34 -8.92
N LYS A 215 -2.26 4.09 -9.70
CA LYS A 215 -1.80 5.03 -10.73
C LYS A 215 -1.19 6.29 -10.10
N TYR A 216 -1.90 6.93 -9.18
CA TYR A 216 -1.53 8.21 -8.57
C TYR A 216 -0.94 8.03 -7.17
N ARG A 217 0.16 7.27 -7.07
CA ARG A 217 0.78 6.87 -5.79
C ARG A 217 1.20 8.03 -4.89
N ASP A 218 1.59 9.16 -5.48
CA ASP A 218 2.07 10.36 -4.77
C ASP A 218 0.97 11.44 -4.61
N SER A 219 -0.30 11.10 -4.82
CA SER A 219 -1.39 12.07 -4.60
C SER A 219 -1.42 12.50 -3.13
N LEU A 220 -1.28 13.81 -2.90
CA LEU A 220 -0.87 14.48 -1.65
C LEU A 220 -1.72 14.21 -0.38
N GLY A 221 -2.75 13.36 -0.44
CA GLY A 221 -3.62 13.04 0.70
C GLY A 221 -3.88 11.55 0.96
N LEU A 222 -3.34 10.63 0.15
CA LEU A 222 -3.49 9.18 0.36
C LEU A 222 -2.12 8.56 0.64
N GLY A 223 -1.66 8.74 1.88
CA GLY A 223 -0.41 8.16 2.36
C GLY A 223 -0.48 6.64 2.54
N GLY A 224 0.67 6.00 2.69
CA GLY A 224 0.79 4.56 2.89
C GLY A 224 0.77 3.75 1.59
N ALA A 225 0.97 2.45 1.72
CA ALA A 225 1.06 1.47 0.65
C ALA A 225 -0.26 0.73 0.42
N GLN A 226 -0.33 -0.05 -0.65
CA GLN A 226 -1.43 -1.00 -0.84
C GLN A 226 -1.34 -2.16 0.15
N PRO A 227 -2.46 -2.64 0.72
CA PRO A 227 -3.86 -2.31 0.38
C PRO A 227 -4.46 -1.10 1.12
N GLN A 228 -3.78 -0.57 2.15
CA GLN A 228 -4.32 0.49 3.02
C GLN A 228 -4.75 1.73 2.23
N ARG A 229 -4.01 2.10 1.17
CA ARG A 229 -4.33 3.27 0.36
C ARG A 229 -5.72 3.17 -0.28
N SER A 230 -6.06 2.05 -0.93
CA SER A 230 -7.39 1.84 -1.51
C SER A 230 -8.49 1.77 -0.46
N ILE A 231 -8.25 1.07 0.64
CA ILE A 231 -9.20 0.96 1.76
C ILE A 231 -9.50 2.36 2.33
N SER A 232 -8.48 3.19 2.48
CA SER A 232 -8.64 4.56 3.01
C SER A 232 -9.40 5.46 2.04
N LEU A 233 -9.23 5.29 0.73
CA LEU A 233 -10.04 6.02 -0.25
C LEU A 233 -11.51 5.60 -0.20
N LEU A 234 -11.79 4.29 -0.11
CA LEU A 234 -13.16 3.77 0.02
C LEU A 234 -13.84 4.28 1.29
N ASP A 235 -13.16 4.22 2.44
CA ASP A 235 -13.68 4.72 3.72
C ASP A 235 -14.04 6.22 3.64
N ARG A 236 -13.14 7.03 3.05
CA ARG A 236 -13.40 8.45 2.82
C ARG A 236 -14.57 8.68 1.88
N ALA A 237 -14.66 7.91 0.79
CA ALA A 237 -15.75 8.02 -0.17
C ALA A 237 -17.09 7.66 0.48
N LEU A 238 -17.14 6.60 1.31
CA LEU A 238 -18.32 6.23 2.09
C LEU A 238 -18.73 7.33 3.06
N ALA A 239 -17.80 7.88 3.85
CA ALA A 239 -18.09 8.94 4.79
C ALA A 239 -18.61 10.21 4.09
N SER A 240 -17.96 10.61 3.01
CA SER A 240 -18.32 11.76 2.17
C SER A 240 -19.70 11.57 1.53
N TYR A 241 -19.96 10.38 0.98
CA TYR A 241 -21.25 10.02 0.38
C TYR A 241 -22.37 9.97 1.41
N ARG A 242 -22.13 9.38 2.59
CA ARG A 242 -23.07 9.37 3.72
C ARG A 242 -23.44 10.79 4.14
N GLN A 243 -22.46 11.68 4.27
CA GLN A 243 -22.73 13.08 4.63
C GLN A 243 -23.55 13.80 3.55
N LEU A 244 -23.25 13.56 2.28
CA LEU A 244 -23.96 14.17 1.15
C LEU A 244 -25.41 13.68 1.07
N THR A 245 -25.63 12.37 1.17
CA THR A 245 -26.95 11.72 1.11
C THR A 245 -27.85 12.16 2.26
N HIS A 246 -27.29 12.33 3.47
CA HIS A 246 -28.02 12.86 4.63
C HIS A 246 -28.51 14.30 4.38
N LYS A 247 -27.76 15.11 3.63
CA LYS A 247 -28.24 16.45 3.22
C LYS A 247 -29.25 16.34 2.09
N HIS A 248 -28.87 15.70 0.99
CA HIS A 248 -29.64 15.56 -0.25
C HIS A 248 -29.65 14.09 -0.69
N HIS A 249 -30.78 13.41 -0.51
CA HIS A 249 -30.86 12.00 -0.83
C HIS A 249 -30.82 11.77 -2.36
N PRO A 250 -30.05 10.80 -2.88
CA PRO A 250 -29.86 10.57 -4.31
C PRO A 250 -31.16 10.34 -5.07
N LYS A 251 -32.14 9.66 -4.45
CA LYS A 251 -33.47 9.41 -5.01
C LYS A 251 -34.24 10.68 -5.37
N ILE A 252 -34.03 11.79 -4.65
CA ILE A 252 -34.63 13.09 -4.96
C ILE A 252 -34.05 13.62 -6.28
N ALA A 253 -32.71 13.56 -6.43
CA ALA A 253 -32.04 13.98 -7.65
C ALA A 253 -32.43 13.08 -8.84
N GLU A 254 -32.52 11.77 -8.64
CA GLU A 254 -32.95 10.78 -9.64
C GLU A 254 -34.38 11.09 -10.15
N LEU A 255 -35.36 11.22 -9.25
CA LEU A 255 -36.74 11.52 -9.61
C LEU A 255 -36.86 12.87 -10.31
N THR A 256 -36.13 13.89 -9.85
CA THR A 256 -36.09 15.21 -10.49
C THR A 256 -35.55 15.13 -11.92
N ALA A 257 -34.46 14.38 -12.13
CA ALA A 257 -33.90 14.15 -13.46
C ALA A 257 -34.85 13.38 -14.37
N ARG A 258 -35.54 12.35 -13.85
CA ARG A 258 -36.57 11.58 -14.59
C ARG A 258 -37.75 12.44 -15.01
N ILE A 259 -38.23 13.33 -14.14
CA ILE A 259 -39.30 14.29 -14.46
C ILE A 259 -38.86 15.22 -15.60
N ALA A 260 -37.62 15.72 -15.56
CA ALA A 260 -37.08 16.58 -16.61
C ALA A 260 -36.95 15.85 -17.95
N ALA A 261 -36.54 14.58 -17.95
CA ALA A 261 -36.34 13.77 -19.15
C ALA A 261 -37.64 13.25 -19.79
N THR A 262 -38.72 13.11 -19.01
CA THR A 262 -39.99 12.53 -19.48
C THR A 262 -40.81 13.55 -20.27
N PRO A 263 -41.18 13.31 -21.54
CA PRO A 263 -41.97 14.27 -22.31
C PRO A 263 -43.47 14.21 -22.02
N ASP A 264 -44.01 13.06 -21.61
CA ASP A 264 -45.44 12.87 -21.33
C ASP A 264 -45.91 13.56 -20.04
N ALA A 265 -47.04 14.26 -20.12
CA ALA A 265 -47.59 15.04 -19.02
C ALA A 265 -48.24 14.14 -17.94
N GLY A 266 -48.83 13.01 -18.34
CA GLY A 266 -49.45 12.06 -17.41
C GLY A 266 -48.40 11.36 -16.54
N GLU A 267 -47.36 10.82 -17.17
CA GLU A 267 -46.23 10.19 -16.49
C GLU A 267 -45.47 11.19 -15.60
N LYS A 268 -45.26 12.43 -16.07
CA LYS A 268 -44.70 13.53 -15.26
C LYS A 268 -45.48 13.80 -13.98
N ALA A 269 -46.81 13.87 -14.05
CA ALA A 269 -47.64 14.09 -12.86
C ALA A 269 -47.53 12.93 -11.86
N GLY A 270 -47.41 11.69 -12.36
CA GLY A 270 -47.15 10.51 -11.55
C GLY A 270 -45.79 10.57 -10.83
N LEU A 271 -44.72 10.91 -11.56
CA LEU A 271 -43.37 11.06 -11.01
C LEU A 271 -43.28 12.22 -10.01
N GLN A 272 -43.96 13.33 -10.27
CA GLN A 272 -44.02 14.46 -9.34
C GLN A 272 -44.68 14.06 -8.01
N THR A 273 -45.79 13.31 -8.08
CA THR A 273 -46.46 12.80 -6.88
C THR A 273 -45.55 11.88 -6.07
N GLN A 274 -44.74 11.04 -6.75
CA GLN A 274 -43.75 10.18 -6.10
C GLN A 274 -42.64 11.00 -5.43
N LEU A 275 -42.14 12.04 -6.10
CA LEU A 275 -41.12 12.94 -5.56
C LEU A 275 -41.60 13.65 -4.29
N ASP A 276 -42.81 14.22 -4.32
CA ASP A 276 -43.38 14.95 -3.19
C ASP A 276 -43.61 14.02 -1.97
N ALA A 277 -44.10 12.79 -2.22
CA ALA A 277 -44.23 11.78 -1.18
C ALA A 277 -42.87 11.43 -0.56
N TRP A 278 -41.85 11.25 -1.40
CA TRP A 278 -40.51 10.88 -0.96
C TRP A 278 -39.85 11.98 -0.12
N ILE A 279 -39.99 13.25 -0.54
CA ILE A 279 -39.49 14.41 0.22
C ILE A 279 -40.12 14.47 1.61
N ARG A 280 -41.44 14.33 1.70
CA ARG A 280 -42.17 14.34 2.98
C ARG A 280 -41.69 13.22 3.90
N ASP A 281 -41.58 12.00 3.38
CA ASP A 281 -41.18 10.84 4.17
C ASP A 281 -39.73 10.97 4.65
N TRP A 282 -38.85 11.54 3.82
CA TRP A 282 -37.45 11.85 4.18
C TRP A 282 -37.33 12.92 5.26
N GLU A 283 -38.12 14.00 5.17
CA GLU A 283 -38.17 15.04 6.21
C GLU A 283 -38.70 14.49 7.55
N ALA A 284 -39.71 13.62 7.50
CA ALA A 284 -40.23 12.95 8.70
C ALA A 284 -39.15 12.06 9.35
N LEU A 285 -38.42 11.27 8.56
CA LEU A 285 -37.33 10.43 9.05
C LEU A 285 -36.21 11.27 9.69
N LYS A 286 -35.81 12.38 9.05
CA LYS A 286 -34.82 13.33 9.61
C LYS A 286 -35.29 13.91 10.94
N ALA A 287 -36.56 14.28 11.05
CA ALA A 287 -37.13 14.81 12.30
C ALA A 287 -37.11 13.76 13.42
N GLU A 288 -37.40 12.49 13.10
CA GLU A 288 -37.35 11.38 14.06
C GLU A 288 -35.91 11.07 14.52
N ILE A 289 -34.95 11.03 13.60
CA ILE A 289 -33.53 10.89 13.92
C ILE A 289 -33.05 12.05 14.79
N GLY A 290 -33.45 13.29 14.47
CA GLY A 290 -33.12 14.47 15.27
C GLY A 290 -33.73 14.42 16.68
N LYS A 291 -34.93 13.84 16.81
CA LYS A 291 -35.61 13.66 18.11
C LYS A 291 -34.90 12.61 18.97
N THR A 292 -34.57 11.45 18.41
CA THR A 292 -33.82 10.39 19.13
C THR A 292 -32.44 10.88 19.55
N TYR A 293 -31.73 11.63 18.71
CA TYR A 293 -30.44 12.23 19.09
C TYR A 293 -30.56 13.21 20.27
N LYS A 294 -31.60 14.07 20.29
CA LYS A 294 -31.84 14.98 21.42
C LYS A 294 -32.07 14.22 22.72
N TYR A 295 -32.91 13.18 22.69
CA TYR A 295 -33.13 12.33 23.88
C TYR A 295 -31.85 11.63 24.35
N GLN A 296 -31.03 11.15 23.42
CA GLN A 296 -29.73 10.53 23.73
C GLN A 296 -28.85 11.51 24.52
N ARG A 297 -28.65 12.70 23.94
CA ARG A 297 -27.82 13.76 24.52
C ARG A 297 -28.32 14.20 25.89
N ASP A 298 -29.63 14.42 26.01
CA ASP A 298 -30.24 14.90 27.25
C ASP A 298 -30.16 13.81 28.35
N GLY A 299 -30.31 12.54 27.99
CA GLY A 299 -30.11 11.39 28.88
C GLY A 299 -28.67 11.24 29.34
N GLU A 300 -27.70 11.34 28.43
CA GLU A 300 -26.26 11.29 28.74
C GLU A 300 -25.82 12.46 29.64
N ALA A 301 -26.33 13.66 29.39
CA ALA A 301 -26.09 14.83 30.24
C ALA A 301 -26.66 14.61 31.65
N LEU A 302 -27.87 14.08 31.77
CA LEU A 302 -28.47 13.76 33.06
C LEU A 302 -27.69 12.66 33.80
N ARG A 303 -27.28 11.61 33.09
CA ARG A 303 -26.41 10.55 33.63
C ARG A 303 -25.13 11.13 34.21
N PHE A 304 -24.47 12.03 33.48
CA PHE A 304 -23.26 12.70 33.94
C PHE A 304 -23.49 13.50 35.22
N THR A 305 -24.55 14.31 35.27
CA THR A 305 -24.87 15.09 36.49
C THR A 305 -25.15 14.20 37.71
N LEU A 306 -25.84 13.07 37.52
CA LEU A 306 -26.09 12.11 38.59
C LEU A 306 -24.82 11.38 39.05
N GLN A 307 -23.86 11.17 38.16
CA GLN A 307 -22.55 10.61 38.52
C GLN A 307 -21.73 11.60 39.36
N ASP A 308 -21.76 12.88 39.03
CA ASP A 308 -21.12 13.93 39.83
C ASP A 308 -21.77 14.05 41.21
N GLU A 309 -23.11 14.04 41.28
CA GLU A 309 -23.86 14.02 42.54
C GLU A 309 -23.52 12.77 43.39
N LEU A 310 -23.42 11.60 42.76
CA LEU A 310 -23.03 10.36 43.42
C LEU A 310 -21.62 10.45 44.00
N ALA A 311 -20.66 10.97 43.22
CA ALA A 311 -19.28 11.14 43.66
C ALA A 311 -19.17 12.11 44.84
N ALA A 312 -19.88 13.24 44.79
CA ALA A 312 -19.93 14.21 45.87
C ALA A 312 -20.47 13.59 47.17
N LEU A 313 -21.56 12.83 47.10
CA LEU A 313 -22.15 12.14 48.26
C LEU A 313 -21.24 11.03 48.82
N GLU A 314 -20.55 10.29 47.95
CA GLU A 314 -19.58 9.27 48.37
C GLU A 314 -18.36 9.90 49.05
N ASP A 315 -17.91 11.07 48.60
CA ASP A 315 -16.81 11.81 49.22
C ASP A 315 -17.21 12.48 50.54
N GLU A 316 -18.41 13.04 50.64
CA GLU A 316 -19.00 13.50 51.91
C GLU A 316 -19.11 12.35 52.93
N ALA A 317 -19.54 11.16 52.47
CA ALA A 317 -19.58 9.97 53.31
C ALA A 317 -18.18 9.55 53.78
N LYS A 318 -17.17 9.53 52.91
CA LYS A 318 -15.78 9.22 53.29
C LYS A 318 -15.21 10.22 54.30
N ASN A 319 -15.49 11.52 54.12
CA ASN A 319 -15.01 12.58 55.01
C ASN A 319 -15.67 12.53 56.40
N ASN A 320 -16.96 12.19 56.48
CA ASN A 320 -17.67 12.02 57.76
C ASN A 320 -17.32 10.71 58.50
N THR A 321 -16.71 9.73 57.83
CA THR A 321 -16.39 8.42 58.41
C THR A 321 -14.94 8.27 58.83
N GLN A 322 -14.22 9.37 59.15
CA GLN A 322 -12.92 9.27 59.84
C GLN A 322 -13.15 9.15 61.36
N PRO A 323 -13.05 7.95 61.99
CA PRO A 323 -13.17 7.83 63.44
C PRO A 323 -11.77 7.93 64.06
N GLU A 324 -11.60 8.79 65.06
CA GLU A 324 -10.34 8.99 65.78
C GLU A 324 -9.85 7.76 66.60
N SER A 325 -10.47 6.58 66.50
CA SER A 325 -10.02 5.38 67.21
C SER A 325 -10.00 4.08 66.40
N SER A 326 -8.96 3.28 66.62
CA SER A 326 -8.63 2.03 65.91
C SER A 326 -9.63 0.89 66.14
N MET A 327 -10.39 0.90 67.23
CA MET A 327 -11.41 -0.14 67.52
C MET A 327 -12.68 0.01 66.68
N VAL A 328 -13.02 1.22 66.22
CA VAL A 328 -14.20 1.48 65.39
C VAL A 328 -13.96 1.06 63.94
N LYS A 329 -12.70 1.05 63.47
CA LYS A 329 -12.33 0.60 62.12
C LYS A 329 -12.74 -0.85 61.88
N THR A 330 -12.44 -1.75 62.82
CA THR A 330 -12.77 -3.19 62.67
C THR A 330 -14.28 -3.45 62.65
N PHE A 331 -15.07 -2.66 63.40
CA PHE A 331 -16.53 -2.80 63.45
C PHE A 331 -17.22 -2.17 62.22
N ALA A 332 -16.73 -1.00 61.76
CA ALA A 332 -17.21 -0.35 60.54
C ALA A 332 -16.91 -1.16 59.27
N GLN A 333 -15.78 -1.87 59.24
CA GLN A 333 -15.38 -2.71 58.11
C GLN A 333 -16.21 -4.00 58.01
N LEU A 334 -16.78 -4.47 59.12
CA LEU A 334 -17.73 -5.59 59.16
C LEU A 334 -19.15 -5.18 58.73
N THR A 335 -19.54 -3.90 58.89
CA THR A 335 -20.82 -3.35 58.42
C THR A 335 -20.77 -2.70 57.03
N ALA A 336 -19.57 -2.40 56.50
CA ALA A 336 -19.36 -1.77 55.19
C ALA A 336 -19.84 -2.60 53.97
N ASN A 337 -20.24 -3.85 54.16
CA ASN A 337 -20.81 -4.70 53.11
C ASN A 337 -22.34 -4.68 53.04
N GLY A 338 -23.04 -3.73 53.66
CA GLY A 338 -24.50 -3.70 53.56
C GLY A 338 -25.10 -2.33 53.84
N PHE A 339 -25.80 -1.81 52.84
CA PHE A 339 -26.63 -0.60 52.82
C PHE A 339 -25.90 0.69 52.44
N ASP A 340 -25.93 0.97 51.13
CA ASP A 340 -25.85 2.33 50.60
C ASP A 340 -26.82 3.25 51.37
N SER A 341 -26.41 4.49 51.62
CA SER A 341 -27.33 5.52 52.11
C SER A 341 -28.58 5.56 51.22
N PRO A 342 -29.80 5.75 51.77
CA PRO A 342 -31.02 5.84 50.96
C PRO A 342 -30.95 6.86 49.82
N GLN A 343 -30.11 7.89 49.92
CA GLN A 343 -29.85 8.87 48.86
C GLN A 343 -28.95 8.29 47.74
N VAL A 344 -27.85 7.63 48.12
CA VAL A 344 -26.92 6.93 47.20
C VAL A 344 -27.65 5.84 46.43
N ALA A 345 -28.46 5.02 47.11
CA ALA A 345 -29.28 3.99 46.47
C ALA A 345 -30.26 4.58 45.44
N LYS A 346 -30.94 5.69 45.78
CA LYS A 346 -31.86 6.39 44.86
C LYS A 346 -31.14 6.92 43.61
N ILE A 347 -29.94 7.48 43.75
CA ILE A 347 -29.16 8.01 42.62
C ILE A 347 -28.66 6.85 41.75
N LYS A 348 -28.14 5.77 42.34
CA LYS A 348 -27.75 4.56 41.61
C LYS A 348 -28.92 3.96 40.83
N ASP A 349 -30.11 3.91 41.41
CA ASP A 349 -31.31 3.43 40.73
C ASP A 349 -31.75 4.34 39.57
N LYS A 350 -31.67 5.66 39.74
CA LYS A 350 -31.91 6.62 38.65
C LYS A 350 -30.90 6.45 37.51
N ILE A 351 -29.61 6.31 37.82
CA ILE A 351 -28.56 6.06 36.82
C ILE A 351 -28.88 4.79 36.04
N ARG A 352 -29.26 3.70 36.72
CA ARG A 352 -29.65 2.44 36.05
C ARG A 352 -30.87 2.61 35.13
N GLN A 353 -31.86 3.39 35.54
CA GLN A 353 -33.04 3.68 34.71
C GLN A 353 -32.64 4.46 33.46
N ILE A 354 -31.82 5.51 33.63
CA ILE A 354 -31.33 6.34 32.53
C ILE A 354 -30.42 5.54 31.60
N ASP A 355 -29.54 4.68 32.11
CA ASP A 355 -28.70 3.78 31.31
C ASP A 355 -29.55 2.88 30.41
N LYS A 356 -30.68 2.38 30.94
CA LYS A 356 -31.63 1.56 30.16
C LYS A 356 -32.33 2.38 29.07
N GLU A 357 -32.72 3.61 29.36
CA GLU A 357 -33.34 4.53 28.39
C GLU A 357 -32.36 4.94 27.29
N ILE A 358 -31.13 5.30 27.66
CA ILE A 358 -30.00 5.58 26.75
C ILE A 358 -29.75 4.39 25.84
N ALA A 359 -29.65 3.18 26.37
CA ALA A 359 -29.43 1.98 25.58
C ALA A 359 -30.59 1.70 24.60
N GLY A 360 -31.84 1.85 25.06
CA GLY A 360 -33.02 1.67 24.21
C GLY A 360 -33.11 2.71 23.09
N ASN A 361 -32.81 3.97 23.40
CA ASN A 361 -32.82 5.06 22.42
C ASN A 361 -31.65 4.96 21.43
N ALA A 362 -30.47 4.53 21.87
CA ALA A 362 -29.33 4.26 20.99
C ALA A 362 -29.66 3.16 19.96
N GLU A 363 -30.33 2.08 20.38
CA GLU A 363 -30.78 1.01 19.48
C GLU A 363 -31.85 1.50 18.49
N GLN A 364 -32.81 2.32 18.93
CA GLN A 364 -33.79 2.93 18.04
C GLN A 364 -33.12 3.87 17.03
N HIS A 365 -32.19 4.71 17.48
CA HIS A 365 -31.45 5.63 16.62
C HIS A 365 -30.68 4.86 15.54
N LYS A 366 -29.99 3.77 15.92
CA LYS A 366 -29.29 2.89 14.99
C LYS A 366 -30.23 2.33 13.91
N LYS A 367 -31.42 1.86 14.29
CA LYS A 367 -32.42 1.36 13.33
C LYS A 367 -32.88 2.43 12.34
N LEU A 368 -33.13 3.65 12.81
CA LEU A 368 -33.56 4.75 11.94
C LEU A 368 -32.46 5.16 10.96
N VAL A 369 -31.20 5.18 11.41
CA VAL A 369 -30.04 5.46 10.56
C VAL A 369 -29.85 4.35 9.52
N ALA A 370 -30.01 3.08 9.90
CA ALA A 370 -29.96 1.96 8.97
C ALA A 370 -31.05 2.03 7.89
N ILE A 371 -32.27 2.46 8.26
CA ILE A 371 -33.35 2.73 7.28
C ILE A 371 -32.95 3.85 6.31
N ALA A 372 -32.33 4.91 6.81
CA ALA A 372 -31.89 6.03 5.98
C ALA A 372 -30.80 5.63 4.97
N ASN A 373 -29.95 4.66 5.34
CA ASN A 373 -28.82 4.24 4.51
C ASN A 373 -29.11 3.00 3.64
N LYS A 374 -30.21 2.27 3.87
CA LYS A 374 -30.50 0.95 3.28
C LYS A 374 -30.40 0.89 1.75
N ASP A 375 -30.82 1.94 1.06
CA ASP A 375 -30.87 1.99 -0.41
C ASP A 375 -29.62 2.66 -1.03
N LEU A 376 -28.62 2.98 -0.21
CA LEU A 376 -27.40 3.65 -0.67
C LEU A 376 -26.39 2.64 -1.22
N LEU A 377 -25.86 2.97 -2.39
CA LEU A 377 -24.82 2.21 -3.08
C LEU A 377 -23.68 3.15 -3.46
N LEU A 378 -22.48 2.91 -2.94
CA LEU A 378 -21.27 3.61 -3.36
C LEU A 378 -20.87 3.10 -4.75
N THR A 379 -20.90 3.97 -5.75
CA THR A 379 -20.51 3.64 -7.12
C THR A 379 -19.13 4.20 -7.47
N ARG A 380 -18.63 3.80 -8.64
CA ARG A 380 -17.41 4.34 -9.26
C ARG A 380 -17.34 5.87 -9.25
N ASN A 381 -18.46 6.55 -9.52
CA ASN A 381 -18.49 8.00 -9.64
C ASN A 381 -18.23 8.71 -8.30
N GLU A 382 -18.75 8.18 -7.19
CA GLU A 382 -18.48 8.73 -5.86
C GLU A 382 -17.00 8.60 -5.48
N VAL A 383 -16.36 7.49 -5.85
CA VAL A 383 -14.93 7.26 -5.62
C VAL A 383 -14.08 8.25 -6.42
N ILE A 384 -14.39 8.47 -7.71
CA ILE A 384 -13.72 9.47 -8.54
C ILE A 384 -13.90 10.87 -7.98
N ALA A 385 -15.13 11.22 -7.58
CA ALA A 385 -15.42 12.53 -7.01
C ALA A 385 -14.64 12.77 -5.71
N GLU A 386 -14.51 11.76 -4.85
CA GLU A 386 -13.73 11.88 -3.62
C GLU A 386 -12.22 11.95 -3.90
N PHE A 387 -11.71 11.09 -4.80
CA PHE A 387 -10.31 11.15 -5.21
C PHE A 387 -9.95 12.49 -5.86
N SER A 388 -10.86 13.08 -6.64
CA SER A 388 -10.71 14.41 -7.24
C SER A 388 -10.50 15.50 -6.19
N LYS A 389 -11.29 15.48 -5.10
CA LYS A 389 -11.14 16.44 -3.99
C LYS A 389 -9.79 16.29 -3.29
N ILE A 390 -9.31 15.06 -3.12
CA ILE A 390 -8.06 14.77 -2.40
C ILE A 390 -6.83 15.12 -3.25
N SER A 391 -6.85 14.72 -4.52
CA SER A 391 -5.73 14.87 -5.45
C SER A 391 -5.65 16.26 -6.08
N GLY A 392 -6.78 16.99 -6.14
CA GLY A 392 -6.92 18.21 -6.93
C GLY A 392 -7.01 17.97 -8.44
N ILE A 393 -7.00 16.71 -8.89
CA ILE A 393 -7.16 16.35 -10.30
C ILE A 393 -8.67 16.41 -10.63
N PRO A 394 -9.10 17.16 -11.66
CA PRO A 394 -10.51 17.23 -12.03
C PRO A 394 -11.12 15.85 -12.32
N ALA A 395 -12.33 15.59 -11.80
CA ALA A 395 -13.04 14.32 -12.01
C ALA A 395 -13.15 13.92 -13.48
N THR A 396 -13.33 14.88 -14.39
CA THR A 396 -13.38 14.62 -15.84
C THR A 396 -12.12 13.96 -16.37
N LYS A 397 -10.94 14.32 -15.84
CA LYS A 397 -9.66 13.72 -16.25
C LYS A 397 -9.44 12.33 -15.65
N LEU A 398 -10.01 12.08 -14.48
CA LEU A 398 -9.92 10.79 -13.79
C LEU A 398 -10.87 9.77 -14.42
N ASP A 399 -11.99 10.25 -14.97
CA ASP A 399 -13.00 9.45 -15.66
C ASP A 399 -12.64 9.11 -17.12
N GLU A 400 -11.59 9.73 -17.67
CA GLU A 400 -11.14 9.45 -19.04
C GLU A 400 -10.76 7.97 -19.20
N ASN A 401 -11.42 7.31 -20.16
CA ASN A 401 -11.16 5.91 -20.46
C ASN A 401 -9.75 5.75 -21.04
N GLU A 402 -8.88 5.01 -20.35
CA GLU A 402 -7.51 4.76 -20.80
C GLU A 402 -7.47 4.10 -22.18
N ILE A 403 -8.46 3.27 -22.51
CA ILE A 403 -8.58 2.64 -23.82
C ILE A 403 -8.85 3.70 -24.88
N GLU A 404 -9.76 4.65 -24.61
CA GLU A 404 -10.08 5.73 -25.55
C GLU A 404 -8.90 6.68 -25.73
N ASN A 405 -8.20 7.03 -24.64
CA ASN A 405 -6.98 7.80 -24.68
C ASN A 405 -5.85 7.09 -25.47
N LEU A 406 -5.73 5.77 -25.34
CA LEU A 406 -4.79 4.98 -26.14
C LEU A 406 -5.20 4.94 -27.60
N ILE A 407 -6.49 4.72 -27.92
CA ILE A 407 -7.01 4.73 -29.30
C ILE A 407 -6.64 6.05 -29.98
N ASN A 408 -6.91 7.17 -29.28
CA ASN A 408 -6.69 8.53 -29.76
C ASN A 408 -5.25 9.06 -29.53
N LEU A 409 -4.32 8.23 -29.06
CA LEU A 409 -2.96 8.66 -28.66
C LEU A 409 -2.19 9.35 -29.80
N GLU A 410 -2.30 8.85 -31.02
CA GLU A 410 -1.65 9.46 -32.20
C GLU A 410 -2.19 10.87 -32.44
N SER A 411 -3.52 11.04 -32.48
CA SER A 411 -4.16 12.35 -32.65
C SER A 411 -3.83 13.31 -31.51
N ASN A 412 -3.80 12.82 -30.27
CA ASN A 412 -3.44 13.59 -29.09
C ASN A 412 -1.98 14.07 -29.16
N LEU A 413 -1.04 13.19 -29.55
CA LEU A 413 0.36 13.57 -29.74
C LEU A 413 0.54 14.57 -30.90
N LEU A 414 -0.15 14.37 -32.03
CA LEU A 414 -0.13 15.31 -33.17
C LEU A 414 -0.68 16.69 -32.82
N SER A 415 -1.57 16.80 -31.84
CA SER A 415 -2.09 18.10 -31.38
C SER A 415 -1.02 18.94 -30.65
N ARG A 416 0.03 18.30 -30.13
CA ARG A 416 1.13 18.93 -29.37
C ARG A 416 2.46 18.93 -30.12
N ILE A 417 2.71 17.92 -30.95
CA ILE A 417 3.95 17.73 -31.71
C ILE A 417 3.69 17.99 -33.19
N PHE A 418 4.23 19.10 -33.69
CA PHE A 418 4.00 19.54 -35.06
C PHE A 418 5.12 19.08 -36.02
N GLY A 419 4.73 18.53 -37.18
CA GLY A 419 5.64 18.23 -38.28
C GLY A 419 6.53 17.00 -38.09
N GLN A 420 6.19 16.11 -37.15
CA GLN A 420 6.90 14.86 -36.86
C GLN A 420 5.96 13.65 -36.97
N ASP A 421 5.03 13.68 -37.91
CA ASP A 421 3.86 12.80 -37.97
C ASP A 421 4.24 11.32 -38.00
N ASP A 422 5.29 10.97 -38.75
CA ASP A 422 5.78 9.59 -38.82
C ASP A 422 6.38 9.14 -37.50
N ALA A 423 7.17 9.98 -36.82
CA ALA A 423 7.73 9.65 -35.51
C ALA A 423 6.62 9.50 -34.46
N VAL A 424 5.62 10.39 -34.48
CA VAL A 424 4.44 10.32 -33.61
C VAL A 424 3.68 9.01 -33.82
N ARG A 425 3.43 8.62 -35.08
CA ARG A 425 2.72 7.38 -35.41
C ARG A 425 3.46 6.13 -34.91
N HIS A 426 4.77 6.07 -35.09
CA HIS A 426 5.58 4.95 -34.60
C HIS A 426 5.57 4.86 -33.07
N VAL A 427 5.71 5.99 -32.38
CA VAL A 427 5.62 6.06 -30.92
C VAL A 427 4.24 5.62 -30.45
N ALA A 428 3.17 6.16 -31.01
CA ALA A 428 1.79 5.81 -30.62
C ALA A 428 1.51 4.32 -30.81
N ASN A 429 1.94 3.74 -31.93
CA ASN A 429 1.75 2.32 -32.22
C ASN A 429 2.56 1.41 -31.29
N SER A 430 3.83 1.73 -30.98
CA SER A 430 4.62 0.89 -30.08
C SER A 430 4.10 0.92 -28.65
N ILE A 431 3.55 2.05 -28.19
CA ILE A 431 2.89 2.14 -26.87
C ILE A 431 1.63 1.28 -26.85
N LYS A 432 0.79 1.36 -27.89
CA LYS A 432 -0.41 0.52 -28.03
C LYS A 432 -0.05 -0.98 -27.97
N VAL A 433 0.98 -1.40 -28.69
CA VAL A 433 1.46 -2.80 -28.69
C VAL A 433 1.94 -3.21 -27.29
N SER A 434 2.76 -2.39 -26.63
CA SER A 434 3.29 -2.70 -25.29
C SER A 434 2.20 -2.85 -24.21
N LYS A 435 1.02 -2.27 -24.44
CA LYS A 435 -0.12 -2.36 -23.52
C LYS A 435 -0.98 -3.60 -23.76
N VAL A 436 -0.89 -4.21 -24.95
CA VAL A 436 -1.62 -5.43 -25.31
C VAL A 436 -0.78 -6.68 -25.06
N ASP A 437 0.55 -6.59 -25.20
CA ASP A 437 1.46 -7.68 -24.89
C ASP A 437 1.62 -7.86 -23.37
N THR A 438 0.99 -8.90 -22.83
CA THR A 438 1.07 -9.32 -21.40
C THR A 438 2.30 -10.19 -21.11
N MET A 439 3.42 -10.01 -21.81
CA MET A 439 4.62 -10.81 -21.55
C MET A 439 5.43 -10.19 -20.40
N GLU A 440 5.65 -10.96 -19.34
CA GLU A 440 6.61 -10.64 -18.27
C GLU A 440 8.03 -10.69 -18.82
N GLU A 441 8.44 -9.64 -19.52
CA GLU A 441 9.84 -9.41 -19.88
C GLU A 441 10.50 -8.53 -18.82
N SER A 442 11.66 -8.96 -18.34
CA SER A 442 12.48 -8.17 -17.42
C SER A 442 13.08 -6.97 -18.16
N GLY A 443 12.41 -5.81 -18.12
CA GLY A 443 12.90 -4.59 -18.79
C GLY A 443 11.88 -3.45 -18.87
N PRO A 444 12.26 -2.31 -19.47
CA PRO A 444 11.31 -1.22 -19.75
C PRO A 444 10.30 -1.64 -20.83
N ALA A 445 9.03 -1.29 -20.64
CA ALA A 445 7.94 -1.64 -21.58
C ALA A 445 8.17 -1.13 -23.01
N VAL A 446 8.77 0.06 -23.14
CA VAL A 446 9.22 0.63 -24.42
C VAL A 446 10.49 1.46 -24.19
N SER A 447 11.41 1.41 -25.15
CA SER A 447 12.62 2.26 -25.17
C SER A 447 12.72 3.00 -26.50
N TYR A 448 13.02 4.30 -26.45
CA TYR A 448 13.18 5.14 -27.63
C TYR A 448 14.55 5.82 -27.67
N LEU A 449 15.09 5.97 -28.87
CA LEU A 449 16.22 6.85 -29.15
C LEU A 449 15.77 7.94 -30.13
N PHE A 450 15.51 9.13 -29.62
CA PHE A 450 15.14 10.26 -30.46
C PHE A 450 16.39 10.93 -31.03
N LEU A 451 16.56 10.85 -32.36
CA LEU A 451 17.68 11.45 -33.07
C LEU A 451 17.23 12.72 -33.80
N GLY A 452 18.03 13.77 -33.73
CA GLY A 452 17.77 15.01 -34.45
C GLY A 452 18.57 16.21 -33.90
N PRO A 453 18.53 17.37 -34.57
CA PRO A 453 19.18 18.60 -34.11
C PRO A 453 18.68 19.04 -32.72
N SER A 454 19.42 19.92 -32.05
CA SER A 454 18.90 20.55 -30.83
C SER A 454 17.69 21.44 -31.15
N GLY A 455 16.71 21.49 -30.25
CA GLY A 455 15.52 22.34 -30.38
C GLY A 455 14.38 21.79 -31.24
N VAL A 456 14.50 20.61 -31.86
CA VAL A 456 13.46 20.02 -32.73
C VAL A 456 12.29 19.33 -32.00
N GLY A 457 12.26 19.39 -30.66
CA GLY A 457 11.15 18.83 -29.87
C GLY A 457 11.36 17.43 -29.28
N LYS A 458 12.60 16.90 -29.22
CA LYS A 458 12.90 15.59 -28.60
C LYS A 458 12.40 15.48 -27.15
N THR A 459 12.74 16.47 -26.32
CA THR A 459 12.28 16.58 -24.93
C THR A 459 10.76 16.79 -24.85
N GLU A 460 10.18 17.47 -25.84
CA GLU A 460 8.74 17.76 -25.88
C GLU A 460 7.92 16.50 -26.18
N MET A 461 8.42 15.61 -27.04
CA MET A 461 7.83 14.29 -27.26
C MET A 461 7.76 13.49 -25.95
N ALA A 462 8.83 13.47 -25.14
CA ALA A 462 8.84 12.77 -23.86
C ALA A 462 7.82 13.32 -22.86
N LYS A 463 7.66 14.65 -22.81
CA LYS A 463 6.62 15.31 -22.00
C LYS A 463 5.22 14.99 -22.49
N ALA A 464 4.99 15.00 -23.81
CA ALA A 464 3.72 14.66 -24.41
C ALA A 464 3.34 13.20 -24.09
N ILE A 465 4.29 12.26 -24.20
CA ILE A 465 4.09 10.87 -23.80
C ILE A 465 3.71 10.78 -22.32
N ALA A 466 4.44 11.44 -21.41
CA ALA A 466 4.11 11.45 -19.99
C ALA A 466 2.68 11.96 -19.73
N GLN A 467 2.28 13.05 -20.40
CA GLN A 467 0.95 13.63 -20.26
C GLN A 467 -0.16 12.71 -20.78
N TYR A 468 -0.05 12.17 -22.00
CA TYR A 468 -1.15 11.43 -22.64
C TYR A 468 -1.19 9.94 -22.28
N VAL A 469 -0.06 9.36 -21.85
CA VAL A 469 0.02 7.93 -21.50
C VAL A 469 -0.09 7.71 -19.99
N LEU A 470 0.50 8.58 -19.17
CA LEU A 470 0.45 8.47 -17.71
C LEU A 470 -0.56 9.44 -17.07
N GLY A 471 -1.11 10.38 -17.84
CA GLY A 471 -2.08 11.37 -17.35
C GLY A 471 -1.44 12.54 -16.59
N ASP A 472 -0.11 12.55 -16.42
CA ASP A 472 0.61 13.57 -15.67
C ASP A 472 1.99 13.82 -16.28
N GLU A 473 2.21 15.05 -16.78
CA GLU A 473 3.53 15.47 -17.28
C GLU A 473 4.62 15.38 -16.19
N LYS A 474 4.28 15.51 -14.89
CA LYS A 474 5.24 15.36 -13.77
C LYS A 474 5.69 13.91 -13.55
N ALA A 475 5.07 12.94 -14.21
CA ALA A 475 5.57 11.56 -14.23
C ALA A 475 6.85 11.42 -15.07
N LEU A 476 7.25 12.47 -15.80
CA LEU A 476 8.55 12.55 -16.48
C LEU A 476 9.68 12.76 -15.47
N VAL A 477 10.51 11.75 -15.28
CA VAL A 477 11.76 11.84 -14.53
C VAL A 477 12.88 12.14 -15.51
N ARG A 478 13.42 13.35 -15.43
CA ARG A 478 14.49 13.81 -16.32
C ARG A 478 15.85 13.70 -15.63
N PHE A 479 16.81 13.14 -16.35
CA PHE A 479 18.23 13.14 -15.99
C PHE A 479 19.00 13.94 -17.04
N ASP A 480 19.79 14.92 -16.59
CA ASP A 480 20.69 15.69 -17.47
C ASP A 480 22.01 14.94 -17.62
N MET A 481 22.24 14.34 -18.78
CA MET A 481 23.44 13.53 -19.06
C MET A 481 24.72 14.34 -19.07
N SER A 482 24.65 15.67 -19.24
CA SER A 482 25.81 16.55 -19.12
C SER A 482 26.41 16.54 -17.70
N GLU A 483 25.63 16.23 -16.66
CA GLU A 483 26.12 16.09 -15.28
C GLU A 483 26.85 14.77 -15.01
N TYR A 484 26.72 13.79 -15.91
CA TYR A 484 27.22 12.42 -15.72
C TYR A 484 28.31 12.03 -16.72
N MET A 485 28.95 13.01 -17.37
CA MET A 485 30.00 12.77 -18.37
C MET A 485 31.27 12.13 -17.77
N GLU A 486 31.57 12.39 -16.49
CA GLU A 486 32.75 11.84 -15.83
C GLU A 486 32.52 10.43 -15.28
N LYS A 487 33.54 9.55 -15.37
CA LYS A 487 33.49 8.16 -14.87
C LYS A 487 33.06 8.08 -13.39
N HIS A 488 33.43 9.07 -12.56
CA HIS A 488 33.03 9.14 -11.15
C HIS A 488 31.59 9.66 -10.93
N ALA A 489 31.04 10.43 -11.86
CA ALA A 489 29.67 10.93 -11.79
C ALA A 489 28.65 9.83 -12.13
N VAL A 490 28.98 8.92 -13.05
CA VAL A 490 28.14 7.75 -13.39
C VAL A 490 27.82 6.88 -12.17
N ALA A 491 28.75 6.75 -11.23
CA ALA A 491 28.53 6.03 -9.98
C ALA A 491 27.44 6.68 -9.11
N LYS A 492 27.21 8.01 -9.20
CA LYS A 492 26.08 8.66 -8.52
C LYS A 492 24.74 8.33 -9.16
N LEU A 493 24.71 8.09 -10.48
CA LEU A 493 23.49 7.76 -11.21
C LEU A 493 23.03 6.32 -10.92
N ILE A 494 23.95 5.35 -10.94
CA ILE A 494 23.64 3.92 -10.82
C ILE A 494 23.83 3.39 -9.38
N GLY A 495 24.77 3.97 -8.65
CA GLY A 495 25.19 3.53 -7.32
C GLY A 495 26.67 3.19 -7.30
N ALA A 496 27.30 3.28 -6.13
CA ALA A 496 28.67 2.81 -5.96
C ALA A 496 28.74 1.30 -6.29
N PRO A 497 29.89 0.76 -6.73
CA PRO A 497 30.05 -0.69 -6.90
C PRO A 497 30.10 -1.42 -5.54
N PRO A 498 29.80 -2.74 -5.49
CA PRO A 498 29.88 -3.52 -4.26
C PRO A 498 31.26 -3.42 -3.61
N GLY A 499 31.31 -3.11 -2.32
CA GLY A 499 32.55 -2.94 -1.56
C GLY A 499 33.06 -1.50 -1.40
N TYR A 500 32.36 -0.51 -1.97
CA TYR A 500 32.63 0.93 -1.77
C TYR A 500 31.56 1.57 -0.87
N GLU A 501 31.95 2.62 -0.13
CA GLU A 501 31.03 3.39 0.71
C GLU A 501 29.89 3.96 -0.14
N GLY A 502 28.64 3.72 0.27
CA GLY A 502 27.44 4.13 -0.47
C GLY A 502 26.85 3.07 -1.43
N PHE A 503 27.39 1.83 -1.47
CA PHE A 503 26.79 0.74 -2.26
C PHE A 503 25.31 0.49 -1.91
N GLU A 504 24.99 0.44 -0.62
CA GLU A 504 23.62 0.19 -0.15
C GLU A 504 22.66 1.37 -0.37
N ALA A 505 23.20 2.58 -0.55
CA ALA A 505 22.39 3.76 -0.80
C ALA A 505 21.77 3.80 -2.21
N GLY A 506 22.29 2.98 -3.15
CA GLY A 506 21.89 3.00 -4.56
C GLY A 506 22.28 4.29 -5.28
N GLY A 507 21.98 4.37 -6.58
CA GLY A 507 22.14 5.57 -7.38
C GLY A 507 20.83 6.34 -7.61
N ILE A 508 20.95 7.59 -8.03
CA ILE A 508 19.82 8.50 -8.31
C ILE A 508 18.80 7.86 -9.25
N LEU A 509 19.23 7.17 -10.32
CA LEU A 509 18.36 6.45 -11.24
C LEU A 509 17.71 5.25 -10.54
N THR A 510 18.49 4.39 -9.90
CA THR A 510 17.98 3.16 -9.27
C THR A 510 16.97 3.45 -8.16
N ASN A 511 17.20 4.50 -7.37
CA ASN A 511 16.27 4.95 -6.34
C ASN A 511 15.01 5.58 -6.94
N SER A 512 15.15 6.35 -8.03
CA SER A 512 14.00 6.91 -8.76
C SER A 512 13.13 5.82 -9.38
N VAL A 513 13.72 4.75 -9.91
CA VAL A 513 13.00 3.58 -10.44
C VAL A 513 12.34 2.77 -9.34
N ARG A 514 13.03 2.53 -8.22
CA ARG A 514 12.43 1.84 -7.05
C ARG A 514 11.23 2.59 -6.49
N LYS A 515 11.34 3.93 -6.39
CA LYS A 515 10.27 4.78 -5.88
C LYS A 515 9.09 4.87 -6.86
N LYS A 516 9.35 4.93 -8.16
CA LYS A 516 8.35 5.10 -9.21
C LYS A 516 8.49 4.06 -10.33
N PRO A 517 8.20 2.77 -10.10
CA PRO A 517 8.44 1.73 -11.11
C PRO A 517 7.68 1.94 -12.43
N VAL A 518 6.61 2.74 -12.41
CA VAL A 518 5.87 3.18 -13.60
C VAL A 518 6.13 4.67 -13.82
N GLY A 519 6.83 5.02 -14.89
CA GLY A 519 7.20 6.40 -15.20
C GLY A 519 7.85 6.54 -16.57
N VAL A 520 7.99 7.78 -17.06
CA VAL A 520 8.79 8.09 -18.26
C VAL A 520 10.15 8.59 -17.79
N TYR A 521 11.21 7.86 -18.12
CA TYR A 521 12.59 8.22 -17.79
C TYR A 521 13.27 8.82 -19.01
N LEU A 522 13.61 10.11 -18.91
CA LEU A 522 14.28 10.84 -19.98
C LEU A 522 15.73 11.08 -19.64
N PHE A 523 16.61 10.63 -20.52
CA PHE A 523 18.04 10.96 -20.51
C PHE A 523 18.25 12.06 -21.55
N ASP A 524 18.37 13.30 -21.09
CA ASP A 524 18.49 14.49 -21.95
C ASP A 524 19.94 14.98 -21.95
N GLU A 525 20.45 15.40 -23.11
CA GLU A 525 21.81 15.91 -23.27
C GLU A 525 21.75 17.36 -23.77
N LYS A 526 22.20 18.31 -22.95
CA LYS A 526 22.33 19.71 -23.37
C LYS A 526 23.66 19.91 -24.10
N GLY A 527 23.75 19.39 -25.31
CA GLY A 527 24.89 19.60 -26.21
C GLY A 527 26.09 18.69 -25.92
N GLY A 528 26.37 17.77 -26.84
CA GLY A 528 27.44 16.79 -26.74
C GLY A 528 27.07 15.56 -27.59
N ASN A 529 28.02 14.66 -27.85
CA ASN A 529 27.86 13.54 -28.78
C ASN A 529 27.17 12.33 -28.13
N ILE A 530 26.36 11.63 -28.95
CA ILE A 530 25.68 10.37 -28.59
C ILE A 530 26.69 9.27 -28.25
N TRP A 531 26.52 8.62 -27.09
CA TRP A 531 27.25 7.39 -26.72
C TRP A 531 26.30 6.18 -26.65
N ALA A 532 26.68 5.09 -27.30
CA ALA A 532 26.00 3.79 -27.21
C ALA A 532 26.52 2.99 -25.99
N VAL A 533 25.62 2.26 -25.33
CA VAL A 533 25.95 1.35 -24.23
C VAL A 533 26.21 -0.05 -24.81
N ARG A 534 27.41 -0.62 -24.63
CA ARG A 534 27.78 -1.97 -25.09
C ARG A 534 28.20 -2.86 -23.92
N GLY A 535 27.85 -4.15 -23.96
CA GLY A 535 28.38 -5.14 -23.01
C GLY A 535 29.76 -5.66 -23.43
N CYS A 536 30.67 -5.92 -22.48
CA CYS A 536 31.99 -6.52 -22.76
C CYS A 536 32.11 -7.92 -22.14
N TYR A 537 32.51 -8.91 -22.92
CA TYR A 537 32.89 -10.25 -22.46
C TYR A 537 34.32 -10.57 -22.89
N ASN A 538 35.21 -10.76 -21.91
CA ASN A 538 36.59 -11.25 -22.01
C ASN A 538 37.48 -10.61 -23.12
N GLN A 539 37.85 -9.33 -22.99
CA GLN A 539 39.16 -8.78 -23.39
C GLN A 539 39.33 -7.30 -22.96
N ASN A 540 40.59 -6.85 -22.83
CA ASN A 540 41.00 -5.53 -22.32
C ASN A 540 40.26 -4.37 -23.00
N CYS A 541 39.62 -3.53 -22.19
CA CYS A 541 38.81 -2.38 -22.62
C CYS A 541 39.63 -1.09 -22.55
N ASP A 542 40.33 -0.74 -23.64
CA ASP A 542 40.99 0.55 -23.81
C ASP A 542 40.35 1.31 -25.00
N SER A 543 39.28 2.05 -24.73
CA SER A 543 38.82 3.17 -25.56
C SER A 543 37.91 4.11 -24.77
N ASP A 544 38.23 5.41 -24.77
CA ASP A 544 37.61 6.46 -23.94
C ASP A 544 36.25 6.97 -24.48
N SER A 545 35.51 6.13 -25.18
CA SER A 545 34.32 6.52 -25.96
C SER A 545 33.19 5.49 -25.90
N SER A 546 33.13 4.65 -24.87
CA SER A 546 32.11 3.61 -24.76
C SER A 546 31.80 3.26 -23.31
N LEU A 547 30.51 3.01 -23.03
CA LEU A 547 30.01 2.61 -21.72
C LEU A 547 29.90 1.08 -21.69
N TYR A 548 30.64 0.44 -20.78
CA TYR A 548 30.69 -1.02 -20.63
C TYR A 548 29.88 -1.52 -19.42
N TYR A 549 29.11 -2.62 -19.58
CA TYR A 549 28.48 -3.32 -18.46
C TYR A 549 28.76 -4.83 -18.48
N ARG A 550 28.81 -5.45 -17.29
CA ARG A 550 29.03 -6.89 -17.04
C ARG A 550 27.81 -7.49 -16.35
N ILE A 551 27.09 -8.38 -17.03
CA ILE A 551 26.09 -9.23 -16.40
C ILE A 551 26.81 -10.50 -15.92
N LYS A 552 26.83 -10.74 -14.60
CA LYS A 552 27.26 -12.03 -14.03
C LYS A 552 26.04 -12.96 -13.97
N PRO A 553 25.92 -14.00 -14.81
CA PRO A 553 25.01 -15.09 -14.52
C PRO A 553 25.60 -15.95 -13.37
N SER A 554 24.75 -16.41 -12.45
CA SER A 554 25.14 -17.47 -11.52
C SER A 554 25.23 -18.79 -12.28
N VAL A 555 26.11 -19.70 -11.83
CA VAL A 555 26.35 -21.01 -12.47
C VAL A 555 25.07 -21.87 -12.55
N PHE A 556 24.10 -21.62 -11.67
CA PHE A 556 22.79 -22.30 -11.69
C PHE A 556 21.86 -21.83 -12.81
N HIS A 557 21.97 -20.56 -13.24
CA HIS A 557 21.17 -20.01 -14.34
C HIS A 557 21.56 -20.59 -15.70
N HIS A 558 22.82 -21.00 -15.84
CA HIS A 558 23.35 -21.60 -17.07
C HIS A 558 22.93 -23.07 -17.25
N LEU A 559 22.68 -23.79 -16.15
CA LEU A 559 22.20 -25.17 -16.14
C LEU A 559 20.67 -25.27 -16.31
N TRP A 560 19.92 -24.28 -15.83
CA TRP A 560 18.47 -24.26 -15.96
C TRP A 560 17.98 -23.88 -17.38
N SER A 561 18.65 -22.92 -18.05
CA SER A 561 18.35 -22.56 -19.45
C SER A 561 18.69 -23.66 -20.47
N LEU A 562 19.41 -24.71 -20.05
CA LEU A 562 19.68 -25.90 -20.85
C LEU A 562 18.53 -26.94 -20.79
N SER A 563 17.54 -26.76 -19.91
CA SER A 563 16.45 -27.74 -19.73
C SER A 563 15.08 -27.30 -20.24
N HIS A 564 14.80 -26.00 -20.39
CA HIS A 564 13.50 -25.50 -20.84
C HIS A 564 13.65 -24.26 -21.72
N ASN A 565 13.23 -24.40 -22.99
CA ASN A 565 12.97 -23.38 -24.01
C ASN A 565 13.46 -21.95 -23.73
N GLY A 566 14.53 -21.54 -24.40
CA GLY A 566 14.93 -20.14 -24.49
C GLY A 566 15.52 -19.83 -25.86
N THR A 567 14.90 -18.90 -26.60
CA THR A 567 15.60 -18.14 -27.64
C THR A 567 15.61 -16.69 -27.18
N ILE A 568 16.81 -16.19 -26.88
CA ILE A 568 17.11 -14.77 -26.75
C ILE A 568 17.28 -14.25 -28.18
N PHE A 569 16.52 -13.23 -28.58
CA PHE A 569 16.79 -12.46 -29.79
C PHE A 569 17.23 -11.04 -29.40
N LEU A 570 18.48 -10.72 -29.74
CA LEU A 570 19.00 -9.35 -29.91
C LEU A 570 19.47 -9.24 -31.36
N PRO A 571 18.88 -8.37 -32.19
CA PRO A 571 19.57 -7.84 -33.36
C PRO A 571 20.12 -6.45 -33.02
N ASP A 572 21.39 -6.42 -32.64
CA ASP A 572 22.24 -5.23 -32.71
C ASP A 572 22.47 -4.82 -34.18
N THR A 573 22.75 -3.52 -34.37
CA THR A 573 23.41 -2.87 -35.54
C THR A 573 22.62 -2.63 -36.84
N ILE A 574 22.11 -1.39 -36.99
CA ILE A 574 22.39 -0.56 -38.18
C ILE A 574 22.68 0.86 -37.68
N GLY A 575 23.96 1.25 -37.70
CA GLY A 575 24.35 2.59 -37.28
C GLY A 575 25.82 2.76 -36.95
N SER A 576 26.73 2.11 -37.67
CA SER A 576 28.17 2.46 -37.58
C SER A 576 28.97 1.92 -38.76
N SER A 577 28.68 2.38 -39.99
CA SER A 577 29.62 2.39 -41.13
C SER A 577 29.00 2.93 -42.43
N VAL A 578 28.30 4.07 -42.38
CA VAL A 578 27.96 4.82 -43.61
C VAL A 578 28.74 6.14 -43.56
N PRO A 579 29.81 6.30 -44.36
CA PRO A 579 30.45 7.60 -44.55
C PRO A 579 29.42 8.58 -45.14
N THR A 580 29.48 9.84 -44.72
CA THR A 580 28.64 10.91 -45.29
C THR A 580 28.80 10.96 -46.81
N GLY A 581 27.75 10.61 -47.56
CA GLY A 581 27.72 10.75 -49.03
C GLY A 581 26.93 9.71 -49.85
N LEU A 582 26.35 8.65 -49.27
CA LEU A 582 25.62 7.60 -50.02
C LEU A 582 24.10 7.72 -49.84
N THR A 583 23.31 7.61 -50.92
CA THR A 583 21.87 7.91 -50.95
C THR A 583 20.92 6.72 -51.17
N ARG A 584 21.39 5.47 -51.34
CA ARG A 584 20.50 4.29 -51.37
C ARG A 584 21.20 2.96 -51.00
N CYS A 585 20.56 2.15 -50.15
CA CYS A 585 20.96 0.77 -49.82
C CYS A 585 19.73 -0.15 -49.83
N GLU A 586 19.86 -1.36 -50.36
CA GLU A 586 18.78 -2.37 -50.44
C GLU A 586 19.22 -3.68 -49.75
N VAL A 587 18.30 -4.37 -49.08
CA VAL A 587 18.56 -5.54 -48.20
C VAL A 587 17.66 -6.70 -48.60
N ASP A 588 18.24 -7.89 -48.86
CA ASP A 588 17.50 -9.12 -49.16
C ASP A 588 17.66 -10.17 -48.05
N SER A 589 16.56 -10.83 -47.64
CA SER A 589 16.55 -11.88 -46.60
C SER A 589 15.54 -13.01 -46.88
N TYR A 590 15.98 -14.28 -47.00
CA TYR A 590 15.24 -15.53 -46.65
C TYR A 590 16.14 -16.78 -46.69
N GLY A 591 15.95 -17.75 -45.76
CA GLY A 591 16.61 -19.07 -45.79
C GLY A 591 15.81 -20.19 -45.09
N ILE A 592 15.81 -21.42 -45.64
CA ILE A 592 15.07 -22.59 -45.15
C ILE A 592 16.01 -23.80 -45.02
N ARG A 593 15.90 -24.59 -43.94
CA ARG A 593 16.55 -25.91 -43.83
C ARG A 593 15.61 -26.95 -43.21
N THR A 594 15.58 -28.15 -43.81
CA THR A 594 14.74 -29.29 -43.39
C THR A 594 15.59 -30.47 -42.95
N ARG A 595 15.11 -31.23 -41.95
CA ARG A 595 15.58 -32.60 -41.66
C ARG A 595 14.47 -33.49 -41.12
N VAL A 596 14.68 -34.79 -41.31
CA VAL A 596 13.72 -35.90 -41.31
C VAL A 596 12.90 -35.98 -40.01
N LEU A 597 11.57 -35.88 -40.18
CA LEU A 597 10.44 -35.89 -39.23
C LEU A 597 9.79 -34.51 -39.01
N MET A 598 9.09 -34.08 -40.06
CA MET A 598 7.98 -33.10 -40.15
C MET A 598 7.91 -31.94 -39.14
N THR A 599 8.93 -31.09 -39.08
CA THR A 599 8.77 -29.70 -38.61
C THR A 599 9.57 -28.73 -39.48
N PHE A 600 8.90 -27.72 -40.04
CA PHE A 600 9.50 -26.65 -40.82
C PHE A 600 9.78 -25.47 -39.91
N HIS A 601 11.01 -24.95 -39.94
CA HIS A 601 11.36 -23.71 -39.26
C HIS A 601 11.73 -22.64 -40.31
N VAL A 602 11.05 -21.49 -40.24
CA VAL A 602 11.35 -20.29 -41.03
C VAL A 602 11.97 -19.25 -40.09
N TYR A 603 13.15 -18.73 -40.43
CA TYR A 603 13.80 -17.64 -39.68
C TYR A 603 14.27 -16.55 -40.64
N PRO A 604 14.19 -15.25 -40.28
CA PRO A 604 14.83 -14.19 -41.04
C PRO A 604 16.35 -14.23 -40.79
N SER A 605 17.13 -14.30 -41.87
CA SER A 605 18.58 -14.09 -41.85
C SER A 605 18.94 -13.17 -43.01
N ILE A 606 19.65 -12.08 -42.71
CA ILE A 606 20.14 -11.13 -43.70
C ILE A 606 21.22 -11.82 -44.51
N LEU A 607 21.01 -11.98 -45.81
CA LEU A 607 21.98 -12.66 -46.68
C LEU A 607 22.90 -11.68 -47.40
N LYS A 608 22.41 -10.47 -47.75
CA LYS A 608 23.20 -9.47 -48.48
C LYS A 608 22.66 -8.05 -48.29
N ILE A 609 23.57 -7.07 -48.25
CA ILE A 609 23.28 -5.62 -48.33
C ILE A 609 24.10 -5.07 -49.50
N MET A 610 23.47 -4.33 -50.42
CA MET A 610 24.16 -3.64 -51.52
C MET A 610 23.86 -2.13 -51.45
N CYS A 611 24.90 -1.31 -51.58
CA CYS A 611 24.82 0.16 -51.58
C CYS A 611 25.62 0.70 -52.78
N GLU A 612 25.06 1.65 -53.53
CA GLU A 612 25.71 2.25 -54.72
C GLU A 612 25.70 3.79 -54.68
N ASN A 613 26.69 4.40 -55.34
CA ASN A 613 26.83 5.86 -55.51
C ASN A 613 26.20 6.29 -56.85
N TYR A 614 25.29 7.26 -56.82
CA TYR A 614 24.76 7.83 -58.07
C TYR A 614 25.77 8.84 -58.66
N GLY A 615 26.55 8.40 -59.65
CA GLY A 615 27.31 9.26 -60.56
C GLY A 615 28.77 9.54 -60.20
N ALA A 616 29.67 8.62 -60.56
CA ALA A 616 31.04 8.91 -60.99
C ALA A 616 31.61 7.67 -61.74
N PRO A 617 32.38 7.84 -62.83
CA PRO A 617 32.71 6.74 -63.75
C PRO A 617 33.87 5.86 -63.24
N GLU A 618 33.80 4.60 -63.64
CA GLU A 618 34.72 3.51 -63.29
C GLU A 618 36.19 3.79 -63.63
N LYS A 619 37.07 3.55 -62.65
CA LYS A 619 38.39 2.94 -62.86
C LYS A 619 38.79 2.06 -61.68
#